data_AF-A0A1M6U855-F1
#
_entry.id   AF-A0A1M6U855-F1
#
_cell.length_a   1.000
_cell.length_b   1.000
_cell.length_c   1.000
_cell.angle_alpha   90.00
_cell.angle_beta   90.00
_cell.angle_gamma   90.00
#
_symmetry.space_group_name_H-M   'P 1'
#
loop_
_entity.id
_entity.type
_entity.pdbx_description
1 polymer ?
#
loop_
_entity_poly.entity_id
_entity_poly.type
_entity_poly.pdbx_seq_one_letter_code
_entity_poly.pdbx_strand_id
1 'polypeptide(L)'
;MVLVIPAQPATLNEERQAVLLNCYRDGSLLLDAKDGKKPARFFLKVGDVFPWNQFLPKLLANWQLSDFKDVPKEFIPQKRIPEFVLEGILNEPLENQLKVSATLRKQGYFSALKTK
;
A
#
# COMPACT_ATOMS: atom_id res chain seq x y z
N MET A 1 6.51 1.60 7.16
CA MET A 1 5.66 0.56 7.77
C MET A 1 6.07 -0.82 7.27
N VAL A 2 6.36 -1.78 8.16
CA VAL A 2 6.70 -3.16 7.77
C VAL A 2 5.44 -4.03 7.66
N LEU A 3 5.38 -4.84 6.61
CA LEU A 3 4.30 -5.77 6.28
C LEU A 3 4.85 -7.21 6.23
N VAL A 4 4.02 -8.18 6.58
CA VAL A 4 4.30 -9.60 6.36
C VAL A 4 3.70 -10.02 5.02
N ILE A 5 4.56 -10.30 4.05
CA ILE A 5 4.20 -10.74 2.70
C ILE A 5 4.16 -12.26 2.69
N PRO A 6 3.03 -12.89 2.31
CA PRO A 6 2.91 -14.33 2.30
C PRO A 6 3.84 -14.98 1.27
N ALA A 7 4.16 -16.26 1.51
CA ALA A 7 4.93 -17.09 0.60
C ALA A 7 4.23 -17.26 -0.76
N GLN A 8 4.92 -16.88 -1.83
CA GLN A 8 4.42 -16.96 -3.20
C GLN A 8 5.60 -16.89 -4.20
N PRO A 9 5.39 -17.14 -5.50
CA PRO A 9 6.50 -17.16 -6.48
C PRO A 9 7.35 -15.89 -6.48
N ALA A 10 6.73 -14.71 -6.33
CA ALA A 10 7.43 -13.43 -6.26
C ALA A 10 8.35 -13.27 -5.04
N THR A 11 8.12 -14.04 -3.97
CA THR A 11 8.93 -14.05 -2.75
C THR A 11 9.87 -15.25 -2.66
N LEU A 12 10.09 -15.98 -3.77
CA LEU A 12 10.78 -17.27 -3.81
C LEU A 12 10.11 -18.34 -2.93
N ASN A 13 8.77 -18.27 -2.80
CA ASN A 13 7.95 -19.16 -1.97
C ASN A 13 8.33 -19.13 -0.49
N GLU A 14 8.87 -18.03 0.00
CA GLU A 14 9.09 -17.79 1.42
C GLU A 14 8.25 -16.62 1.93
N GLU A 15 7.84 -16.68 3.19
CA GLU A 15 7.30 -15.51 3.88
C GLU A 15 8.40 -14.45 4.03
N ARG A 16 8.05 -13.19 3.76
CA ARG A 16 8.97 -12.05 3.77
C ARG A 16 8.45 -10.93 4.66
N GLN A 17 9.36 -10.22 5.31
CA GLN A 17 9.03 -8.91 5.91
C GLN A 17 9.51 -7.82 4.98
N ALA A 18 8.62 -6.93 4.55
CA ALA A 18 8.95 -5.89 3.59
C ALA A 18 8.15 -4.60 3.79
N VAL A 19 8.66 -3.50 3.25
CA VAL A 19 7.95 -2.22 3.15
C VAL A 19 7.53 -1.98 1.71
N LEU A 20 6.35 -1.38 1.50
CA LEU A 20 5.94 -0.94 0.17
C LEU A 20 6.74 0.32 -0.20
N LEU A 21 7.50 0.27 -1.30
CA LEU A 21 8.33 1.37 -1.76
C LEU A 21 7.61 2.22 -2.81
N ASN A 22 7.01 1.56 -3.82
CA ASN A 22 6.30 2.21 -4.91
C ASN A 22 5.07 1.42 -5.36
N CYS A 23 4.07 2.16 -5.81
CA CYS A 23 2.89 1.64 -6.50
C CYS A 23 2.85 2.21 -7.92
N TYR A 24 2.74 1.33 -8.92
CA TYR A 24 2.81 1.71 -10.33
C TYR A 24 1.45 1.69 -11.00
N ARG A 25 1.34 2.39 -12.13
CA ARG A 25 0.09 2.51 -12.90
C ARG A 25 -0.41 1.16 -13.44
N ASP A 26 0.48 0.21 -13.68
CA ASP A 26 0.16 -1.17 -14.11
C ASP A 26 -0.37 -2.05 -12.96
N GLY A 27 -0.48 -1.50 -11.75
CA GLY A 27 -0.90 -2.20 -10.55
C GLY A 27 0.21 -3.03 -9.91
N SER A 28 1.44 -2.99 -10.43
CA SER A 28 2.57 -3.62 -9.77
C SER A 28 3.03 -2.82 -8.55
N LEU A 29 3.57 -3.53 -7.57
CA LEU A 29 4.08 -2.99 -6.32
C LEU A 29 5.56 -3.34 -6.20
N LEU A 30 6.41 -2.37 -5.91
CA LEU A 30 7.81 -2.61 -5.56
C LEU A 30 7.95 -2.61 -4.05
N LEU A 31 8.53 -3.67 -3.51
CA LEU A 31 8.81 -3.82 -2.09
C LEU A 31 10.29 -3.88 -1.81
N ASP A 32 10.65 -3.40 -0.62
CA ASP A 32 12.01 -3.45 -0.07
C ASP A 32 11.98 -4.32 1.19
N ALA A 33 12.68 -5.45 1.15
CA ALA A 33 12.73 -6.42 2.21
C ALA A 33 13.47 -5.88 3.44
N LYS A 34 13.00 -6.27 4.62
CA LYS A 34 13.55 -5.91 5.95
C LYS A 34 13.96 -7.13 6.77
N ASP A 35 13.88 -8.32 6.16
CA ASP A 35 14.21 -9.61 6.78
C ASP A 35 15.67 -10.07 6.57
N GLY A 36 16.49 -9.29 5.85
CA GLY A 36 17.87 -9.65 5.54
C GLY A 36 18.02 -10.75 4.49
N LYS A 37 16.92 -11.21 3.86
CA LYS A 37 16.95 -12.25 2.82
C LYS A 37 17.11 -11.65 1.41
N LYS A 38 17.57 -12.49 0.48
CA LYS A 38 17.62 -12.15 -0.96
C LYS A 38 16.36 -12.64 -1.69
N PRO A 39 15.85 -11.91 -2.70
CA PRO A 39 16.29 -10.59 -3.11
C PRO A 39 15.88 -9.52 -2.09
N ALA A 40 16.69 -8.46 -1.98
CA ALA A 40 16.40 -7.32 -1.10
C ALA A 40 15.23 -6.47 -1.62
N ARG A 41 14.96 -6.52 -2.93
CA ARG A 41 13.81 -5.88 -3.57
C ARG A 41 13.11 -6.86 -4.49
N PHE A 42 11.80 -6.82 -4.49
CA PHE A 42 10.98 -7.67 -5.36
C PHE A 42 9.70 -6.95 -5.76
N PHE A 43 9.13 -7.39 -6.88
CA PHE A 43 7.87 -6.87 -7.40
C PHE A 43 6.75 -7.84 -7.13
N LEU A 44 5.59 -7.32 -6.73
CA LEU A 44 4.32 -8.04 -6.81
C LEU A 44 3.53 -7.50 -8.00
N LYS A 45 3.00 -8.41 -8.81
CA LYS A 45 2.09 -8.12 -9.93
C LYS A 45 0.64 -8.15 -9.41
N VAL A 46 -0.31 -7.74 -10.24
CA VAL A 46 -1.75 -7.71 -9.88
C VAL A 46 -2.30 -9.08 -9.46
N GLY A 47 -1.70 -10.18 -9.93
CA GLY A 47 -2.08 -11.54 -9.53
C GLY A 47 -1.39 -12.06 -8.26
N ASP A 48 -0.41 -11.34 -7.73
CA ASP A 48 0.29 -11.71 -6.51
C ASP A 48 -0.48 -11.21 -5.27
N VAL A 49 -0.33 -11.93 -4.16
CA VAL A 49 -0.99 -11.62 -2.90
C VAL A 49 -0.25 -10.51 -2.17
N PHE A 50 -0.92 -9.39 -1.94
CA PHE A 50 -0.46 -8.30 -1.08
C PHE A 50 -1.34 -8.18 0.18
N PRO A 51 -0.76 -8.03 1.39
CA PRO A 51 -1.50 -8.00 2.65
C PRO A 51 -2.21 -6.67 2.89
N TRP A 52 -3.24 -6.38 2.10
CA TRP A 52 -4.02 -5.13 2.21
C TRP A 52 -4.65 -4.92 3.59
N ASN A 53 -5.03 -6.01 4.24
CA ASN A 53 -5.56 -6.02 5.61
C ASN A 53 -4.55 -5.52 6.66
N GLN A 54 -3.24 -5.62 6.39
CA GLN A 54 -2.21 -5.02 7.24
C GLN A 54 -1.87 -3.60 6.80
N PHE A 55 -1.85 -3.37 5.49
CA PHE A 55 -1.42 -2.09 4.92
C PHE A 55 -2.43 -0.97 5.18
N LEU A 56 -3.72 -1.19 4.90
CA LEU A 56 -4.74 -0.14 4.95
C LEU A 56 -4.98 0.41 6.38
N PRO A 57 -5.05 -0.42 7.44
CA PRO A 57 -5.17 0.11 8.80
C PRO A 57 -3.95 0.92 9.24
N LYS A 58 -2.73 0.46 8.90
CA LYS A 58 -1.50 1.19 9.19
C LYS A 58 -1.44 2.51 8.42
N LEU A 59 -1.85 2.51 7.16
CA LEU A 59 -1.93 3.72 6.33
C LEU A 59 -2.92 4.73 6.93
N LEU A 60 -4.10 4.27 7.33
CA LEU A 60 -5.12 5.12 7.94
C LEU A 60 -4.62 5.75 9.24
N ALA A 61 -4.00 4.96 10.12
CA ALA A 61 -3.42 5.48 11.36
C ALA A 61 -2.38 6.58 11.10
N ASN A 62 -1.51 6.38 10.10
CA ASN A 62 -0.54 7.40 9.68
C ASN A 62 -1.22 8.69 9.15
N TRP A 63 -2.32 8.56 8.40
CA TRP A 63 -3.11 9.71 7.95
C TRP A 63 -3.73 10.49 9.11
N GLN A 64 -4.31 9.80 10.08
CA GLN A 64 -4.94 10.42 11.26
C GLN A 64 -3.91 11.13 12.15
N LEU A 65 -2.74 10.52 12.33
CA LEU A 65 -1.65 11.09 13.12
C LEU A 65 -0.83 12.14 12.36
N SER A 66 -1.08 12.32 11.07
CA SER A 66 -0.26 13.15 10.17
C SER A 66 1.23 12.78 10.20
N ASP A 67 1.56 11.50 10.45
CA ASP A 67 2.93 10.98 10.40
C ASP A 67 3.14 10.20 9.09
N PHE A 68 3.89 10.80 8.17
CA PHE A 68 4.08 10.24 6.82
C PHE A 68 5.48 9.64 6.58
N LYS A 69 6.32 9.51 7.61
CA LYS A 69 7.70 8.99 7.47
C LYS A 69 7.76 7.64 6.77
N ASP A 70 6.74 6.83 7.04
CA ASP A 70 6.66 5.41 6.72
C ASP A 70 5.60 5.08 5.66
N VAL A 71 4.98 6.13 5.09
CA VAL A 71 3.93 6.05 4.08
C VAL A 71 4.55 6.17 2.68
N PRO A 72 4.24 5.26 1.74
CA PRO A 72 4.73 5.39 0.37
C PRO A 72 4.19 6.67 -0.27
N LYS A 73 5.03 7.34 -1.08
CA LYS A 73 4.71 8.67 -1.65
C LYS A 73 3.37 8.68 -2.39
N GLU A 74 3.02 7.58 -3.05
CA GLU A 74 1.79 7.41 -3.83
C GLU A 74 0.51 7.33 -2.98
N PHE A 75 0.64 7.30 -1.65
CA PHE A 75 -0.44 7.27 -0.66
C PHE A 75 -0.34 8.42 0.35
N ILE A 76 0.57 9.37 0.17
CA ILE A 76 0.61 10.59 0.99
C ILE A 76 -0.49 11.53 0.49
N PRO A 77 -1.44 11.98 1.35
CA PRO A 77 -2.48 12.91 0.95
C PRO A 77 -1.90 14.27 0.54
N GLN A 78 -2.28 14.77 -0.64
CA GLN A 78 -1.93 16.13 -1.10
C GLN A 78 -2.88 17.20 -0.53
N LYS A 79 -4.03 16.76 -0.01
CA LYS A 79 -5.03 17.57 0.67
C LYS A 79 -5.72 16.70 1.73
N ARG A 80 -6.37 17.34 2.71
CA ARG A 80 -7.03 16.66 3.82
C ARG A 80 -8.05 15.64 3.30
N ILE A 81 -7.90 14.37 3.68
CA ILE A 81 -8.86 13.31 3.37
C ILE A 81 -10.18 13.63 4.10
N PRO A 82 -11.36 13.44 3.45
CA PRO A 82 -12.64 13.68 4.11
C PRO A 82 -12.83 12.78 5.34
N GLU A 83 -13.39 13.33 6.41
CA GLU A 83 -13.53 12.63 7.70
C GLU A 83 -14.33 11.32 7.59
N PHE A 84 -15.43 11.34 6.82
CA PHE A 84 -16.25 10.14 6.60
C PHE A 84 -15.48 8.99 5.94
N VAL A 85 -14.41 9.30 5.18
CA VAL A 85 -13.54 8.28 4.61
C VAL A 85 -12.62 7.71 5.68
N LEU A 86 -12.07 8.56 6.54
CA LEU A 86 -11.19 8.14 7.63
C LEU A 86 -11.93 7.23 8.62
N GLU A 87 -13.18 7.55 8.94
CA GLU A 87 -14.01 6.79 9.88
C GLU A 87 -14.62 5.52 9.24
N GLY A 88 -14.93 5.57 7.94
CA GLY A 88 -15.70 4.51 7.26
C GLY A 88 -14.87 3.46 6.53
N ILE A 89 -13.67 3.79 6.04
CA ILE A 89 -12.98 2.96 5.04
C ILE A 89 -12.68 1.54 5.54
N LEU A 90 -12.36 1.34 6.82
CA LEU A 90 -12.02 0.00 7.35
C LEU A 90 -13.25 -0.89 7.60
N ASN A 91 -14.45 -0.31 7.64
CA ASN A 91 -15.69 -1.06 7.84
C ASN A 91 -16.23 -1.67 6.54
N GLU A 92 -15.71 -1.25 5.40
CA GLU A 92 -16.09 -1.73 4.08
C GLU A 92 -15.35 -3.02 3.68
N PRO A 93 -15.90 -3.86 2.79
CA PRO A 93 -15.15 -4.96 2.19
C PRO A 93 -13.90 -4.47 1.45
N LEU A 94 -12.83 -5.27 1.42
CA LEU A 94 -11.53 -4.90 0.82
C LEU A 94 -11.65 -4.29 -0.58
N GLU A 95 -12.50 -4.86 -1.44
CA GLU A 95 -12.73 -4.35 -2.80
C GLU A 95 -13.20 -2.88 -2.79
N ASN A 96 -14.11 -2.54 -1.88
CA ASN A 96 -14.59 -1.18 -1.69
C ASN A 96 -13.49 -0.27 -1.13
N GLN A 97 -12.67 -0.74 -0.19
CA GLN A 97 -11.54 0.03 0.34
C GLN A 97 -10.55 0.43 -0.77
N LEU A 98 -10.26 -0.51 -1.68
CA LEU A 98 -9.41 -0.26 -2.84
C LEU A 98 -10.06 0.70 -3.86
N LYS A 99 -11.38 0.56 -4.10
CA LYS A 99 -12.16 1.49 -4.92
C LYS A 99 -12.18 2.91 -4.36
N VAL A 100 -12.31 3.06 -3.04
CA VAL A 100 -12.23 4.37 -2.35
C VAL A 100 -10.85 4.97 -2.55
N SER A 101 -9.78 4.19 -2.33
CA SER A 101 -8.40 4.65 -2.55
C SER A 101 -8.13 5.09 -3.99
N ALA A 102 -8.68 4.37 -4.97
CA ALA A 102 -8.59 4.73 -6.38
C ALA A 102 -9.39 6.01 -6.70
N THR A 103 -10.58 6.17 -6.11
CA THR A 103 -11.43 7.36 -6.26
C THR A 103 -10.76 8.60 -5.67
N LEU A 104 -10.19 8.49 -4.48
CA LEU A 104 -9.40 9.57 -3.86
C LEU A 104 -8.26 10.02 -4.78
N ARG A 105 -7.55 9.07 -5.42
CA ARG A 105 -6.52 9.41 -6.40
C ARG A 105 -7.07 10.17 -7.61
N LYS A 106 -8.19 9.71 -8.19
CA LYS A 106 -8.86 10.40 -9.32
C LYS A 106 -9.31 11.82 -8.96
N GLN A 107 -9.70 12.04 -7.70
CA GLN A 107 -10.10 13.34 -7.18
C GLN A 107 -8.90 14.21 -6.75
N GLY A 108 -7.66 13.77 -6.98
CA GLY A 108 -6.44 14.53 -6.67
C GLY A 108 -6.07 14.57 -5.19
N TYR A 109 -6.54 13.62 -4.38
CA TYR A 109 -6.06 13.47 -3.00
C TYR A 109 -4.69 12.80 -2.93
N PHE A 110 -4.31 12.02 -3.93
CA PHE A 110 -3.00 11.37 -4.02
C PHE A 110 -2.31 11.76 -5.32
N SER A 111 -0.98 11.68 -5.32
CA SER A 111 -0.20 11.87 -6.55
C SER A 111 -0.57 10.84 -7.62
N ALA A 112 -0.39 11.22 -8.89
CA ALA A 112 -0.48 10.27 -10.00
C ALA A 112 0.54 9.13 -9.81
N LEU A 113 0.14 7.91 -10.22
CA LEU A 113 1.04 6.76 -10.22
C LEU A 113 2.04 6.89 -11.36
N LYS A 114 3.27 6.48 -11.11
CA LYS A 114 4.32 6.47 -12.12
C LYS A 114 4.10 5.32 -13.10
N THR A 115 4.52 5.52 -14.35
CA THR A 115 4.81 4.42 -15.25
C THR A 115 6.04 3.69 -14.73
N LYS A 116 6.00 2.35 -14.81
CA LYS A 116 7.11 1.49 -14.40
C LYS A 116 8.30 1.66 -15.32
#